data_AF-F0YF85-F1
#
_entry.id   AF-F0YF85-F1
#
_cell.length_a   1.000
_cell.length_b   1.000
_cell.length_c   1.000
_cell.angle_alpha   90.00
_cell.angle_beta   90.00
_cell.angle_gamma   90.00
#
_symmetry.space_group_name_H-M   'P 1'
#
loop_
_entity.id
_entity.type
_entity.pdbx_description
1 polymer ?
#
loop_
_entity_poly.entity_id
_entity_poly.type
_entity_poly.pdbx_seq_one_letter_code
_entity_poly.pdbx_strand_id
1 'polypeptide(L)'
;VDPRYGLRPEYVESLFVLYRVTGDDVYRRRGWAFFEALVARCRVPGGGFAGLNDVSAERGGRDDDMPSFFLAETLKYLYLLFSDRDYYPLEDWVFTTEAHLI
;
A
#
# COMPACT_ATOMS: atom_id res chain seq x y z
N VAL A 1 0.69 14.54 -16.91
CA VAL A 1 0.70 13.48 -15.89
C VAL A 1 -0.74 13.19 -15.52
N ASP A 2 -1.12 11.93 -15.41
CA ASP A 2 -2.48 11.54 -14.98
C ASP A 2 -2.65 11.87 -13.49
N PRO A 3 -3.65 12.68 -13.08
CA PRO A 3 -3.82 13.09 -11.68
C PRO A 3 -4.49 12.04 -10.80
N ARG A 4 -4.95 10.92 -11.37
CA ARG A 4 -5.69 9.88 -10.65
C ARG A 4 -4.80 9.01 -9.78
N TYR A 5 -5.34 8.53 -8.66
CA TYR A 5 -4.71 7.51 -7.83
C TYR A 5 -5.68 6.36 -7.55
N GLY A 6 -5.45 5.21 -8.18
CA GLY A 6 -6.33 4.02 -8.08
C GLY A 6 -5.86 3.00 -7.04
N LEU A 7 -5.57 3.43 -5.80
CA LEU A 7 -5.20 2.56 -4.68
C LEU A 7 -3.98 1.64 -4.91
N ARG A 8 -3.08 2.06 -5.79
CA ARG A 8 -1.99 1.24 -6.32
C ARG A 8 -0.96 0.83 -5.25
N PRO A 9 -0.38 -0.39 -5.35
CA PRO A 9 0.47 -0.98 -4.30
C PRO A 9 1.97 -0.72 -4.44
N GLU A 10 2.48 -0.34 -5.62
CA GLU A 10 3.90 -0.49 -5.98
C GLU A 10 4.83 0.35 -5.08
N TYR A 11 4.33 1.48 -4.56
CA TYR A 11 5.06 2.28 -3.59
C TYR A 11 5.31 1.52 -2.29
N VAL A 12 4.28 0.90 -1.70
CA VAL A 12 4.43 0.19 -0.42
C VAL A 12 5.11 -1.17 -0.59
N GLU A 13 4.94 -1.83 -1.74
CA GLU A 13 5.74 -3.00 -2.13
C GLU A 13 7.24 -2.66 -2.08
N SER A 14 7.64 -1.55 -2.72
CA SER A 14 9.03 -1.09 -2.73
C SER A 14 9.54 -0.81 -1.31
N LEU A 15 8.73 -0.17 -0.45
CA LEU A 15 9.09 0.07 0.95
C LEU A 15 9.28 -1.23 1.73
N PHE A 16 8.40 -2.21 1.51
CA PHE A 16 8.49 -3.53 2.13
C PHE A 16 9.80 -4.24 1.76
N VAL A 17 10.12 -4.33 0.46
CA VAL A 17 11.36 -4.97 -0.01
C VAL A 17 12.59 -4.24 0.55
N LEU A 18 12.62 -2.91 0.47
CA LEU A 18 13.75 -2.12 0.97
C LEU A 18 13.93 -2.27 2.48
N TYR A 19 12.85 -2.31 3.26
CA TYR A 19 12.91 -2.58 4.70
C TYR A 19 13.44 -3.98 4.99
N ARG A 20 12.96 -5.01 4.29
CA ARG A 20 13.37 -6.40 4.53
C ARG A 20 14.85 -6.62 4.21
N VAL A 21 15.37 -5.97 3.18
CA VAL A 21 16.78 -6.08 2.78
C VAL A 21 17.70 -5.27 3.70
N THR A 22 17.33 -4.03 4.04
CA THR A 22 18.25 -3.11 4.72
C THR A 22 18.06 -3.03 6.23
N GLY A 23 16.84 -3.27 6.72
CA GLY A 23 16.45 -3.04 8.12
C GLY A 23 16.30 -1.56 8.50
N ASP A 24 16.38 -0.61 7.56
CA ASP A 24 16.26 0.82 7.88
C ASP A 24 14.80 1.23 8.14
N ASP A 25 14.52 1.70 9.35
CA ASP A 25 13.20 2.17 9.77
C ASP A 25 12.68 3.39 9.00
N VAL A 26 13.50 4.05 8.16
CA VAL A 26 13.01 5.08 7.23
C VAL A 26 11.88 4.58 6.35
N TYR A 27 11.93 3.32 5.93
CA TYR A 27 10.91 2.72 5.07
C TYR A 27 9.60 2.50 5.82
N ARG A 28 9.65 2.09 7.10
CA ARG A 28 8.49 2.02 7.98
C ARG A 28 7.87 3.38 8.24
N ARG A 29 8.69 4.42 8.51
CA ARG A 29 8.19 5.80 8.68
C ARG A 29 7.47 6.31 7.42
N ARG A 30 8.02 6.03 6.24
CA ARG A 30 7.38 6.37 4.95
C ARG A 30 6.09 5.58 4.73
N GLY A 31 6.07 4.29 5.06
CA GLY A 31 4.88 3.45 4.97
C GLY A 31 3.78 3.92 5.90
N TRP A 32 4.13 4.39 7.10
CA TRP A 32 3.16 4.96 8.04
C TRP A 32 2.53 6.24 7.49
N ALA A 33 3.35 7.17 7.01
CA ALA A 33 2.85 8.40 6.38
C ALA A 33 1.95 8.12 5.16
N PHE A 34 2.30 7.10 4.37
CA PHE A 34 1.46 6.64 3.26
C PHE A 34 0.12 6.07 3.75
N PHE A 35 0.13 5.23 4.79
CA PHE A 35 -1.10 4.70 5.39
C PHE A 35 -2.00 5.80 5.95
N GLU A 36 -1.43 6.78 6.65
CA GLU A 36 -2.17 7.94 7.16
C GLU A 36 -2.85 8.72 6.03
N ALA A 37 -2.12 8.97 4.94
CA ALA A 37 -2.67 9.62 3.75
C ALA A 37 -3.78 8.78 3.09
N LEU A 38 -3.59 7.46 3.02
CA LEU A 38 -4.56 6.52 2.45
C LEU A 38 -5.86 6.50 3.28
N VAL A 39 -5.76 6.44 4.61
CA VAL A 39 -6.92 6.53 5.51
C VAL A 39 -7.60 7.90 5.41
N ALA A 40 -6.84 8.99 5.41
CA ALA A 40 -7.41 10.34 5.38
C ALA A 40 -8.15 10.64 4.06
N ARG A 41 -7.60 10.19 2.92
CA ARG A 41 -8.09 10.57 1.60
C ARG A 41 -9.00 9.52 0.96
N CYS A 42 -8.69 8.24 1.12
CA CYS A 42 -9.30 7.16 0.35
C CYS A 42 -10.38 6.38 1.11
N ARG A 43 -10.42 6.45 2.46
CA ARG A 43 -11.44 5.73 3.25
C ARG A 43 -12.83 6.33 3.05
N VAL A 44 -13.83 5.50 2.79
CA VAL A 44 -15.22 5.93 2.57
C VAL A 44 -16.11 5.71 3.81
N PRO A 45 -17.13 6.57 4.02
CA PRO A 45 -18.15 6.31 5.04
C PRO A 45 -18.87 4.99 4.76
N GLY A 46 -19.06 4.15 5.78
CA GLY A 46 -19.64 2.81 5.63
C GLY A 46 -18.64 1.67 5.47
N GLY A 47 -17.35 1.99 5.26
CA GLY A 47 -16.28 1.00 5.16
C GLY A 47 -15.74 0.83 3.74
N GLY A 48 -14.53 0.31 3.62
CA GLY A 48 -13.81 0.22 2.34
C GLY A 48 -12.97 1.46 2.00
N PHE A 49 -12.37 1.41 0.81
CA PHE A 49 -11.51 2.45 0.26
C PHE A 49 -11.86 2.67 -1.21
N ALA A 50 -11.72 3.90 -1.67
CA ALA A 50 -11.89 4.28 -3.07
C ALA A 50 -10.71 5.13 -3.53
N GLY A 51 -10.35 5.01 -4.80
CA GLY A 51 -9.34 5.82 -5.43
C GLY A 51 -9.73 7.29 -5.53
N LEU A 52 -8.79 8.10 -5.99
CA LEU A 52 -8.94 9.55 -6.15
C LEU A 52 -8.94 9.89 -7.65
N ASN A 53 -9.90 10.72 -8.08
CA ASN A 53 -9.89 11.21 -9.46
C ASN A 53 -8.83 12.30 -9.69
N ASP A 54 -8.44 13.01 -8.63
CA ASP A 54 -7.37 14.01 -8.64
C ASP A 54 -6.69 14.11 -7.27
N VAL A 55 -5.40 13.77 -7.21
CA VAL A 55 -4.60 13.86 -5.98
C VAL A 55 -4.29 15.29 -5.55
N SER A 56 -4.32 16.25 -6.47
CA SER A 56 -4.01 17.67 -6.22
C SER A 56 -5.19 18.44 -5.63
N ALA A 57 -6.42 17.97 -5.88
CA ALA A 57 -7.62 18.60 -5.38
C ALA A 57 -7.96 18.09 -3.97
N GLU A 58 -8.22 19.01 -3.03
CA GLU A 58 -8.70 18.66 -1.68
C GLU A 58 -10.07 17.96 -1.70
N ARG A 59 -10.89 18.26 -2.71
CA ARG A 59 -12.23 17.68 -2.93
C ARG A 59 -12.33 16.98 -4.28
N GLY A 60 -11.22 16.47 -4.82
CA GLY A 60 -11.08 15.93 -6.18
C GLY A 60 -12.02 14.79 -6.59
N GLY A 61 -12.97 14.42 -5.74
CA GLY A 61 -13.86 13.27 -5.94
C GLY A 61 -13.11 11.96 -5.74
N ARG A 62 -13.84 10.97 -5.27
CA ARG A 62 -13.38 9.58 -5.27
C ARG A 62 -13.95 8.90 -6.51
N ASP A 63 -13.27 7.88 -7.01
CA ASP A 63 -13.95 6.92 -7.87
C ASP A 63 -14.90 6.05 -7.00
N ASP A 64 -15.63 5.14 -7.62
CA ASP A 64 -16.51 4.19 -6.94
C ASP A 64 -16.02 2.76 -7.22
N ASP A 65 -14.72 2.55 -7.06
CA ASP A 65 -14.07 1.25 -7.27
C ASP A 65 -13.05 0.94 -6.18
N MET A 66 -13.09 -0.30 -5.70
CA MET A 66 -12.08 -0.86 -4.81
C MET A 66 -11.49 -2.10 -5.48
N PRO A 67 -10.43 -1.95 -6.26
CA PRO A 67 -9.84 -3.07 -6.97
C PRO A 67 -9.33 -4.13 -6.00
N SER A 68 -9.47 -5.41 -6.38
CA SER A 68 -9.10 -6.56 -5.53
C SER A 68 -7.63 -6.53 -5.08
N PHE A 69 -6.73 -6.03 -5.92
CA PHE A 69 -5.32 -5.87 -5.58
C PHE A 69 -5.10 -4.96 -4.37
N PHE A 70 -6.01 -4.03 -4.05
CA PHE A 70 -5.85 -3.19 -2.86
C PHE A 70 -5.79 -4.05 -1.59
N LEU A 71 -6.61 -5.10 -1.53
CA LEU A 71 -6.62 -6.07 -0.43
C LEU A 71 -5.45 -7.04 -0.52
N ALA A 72 -5.19 -7.59 -1.71
CA ALA A 72 -4.15 -8.59 -1.91
C ALA A 72 -2.74 -8.01 -1.75
N GLU A 73 -2.53 -6.77 -2.16
CA GLU A 73 -1.20 -6.15 -2.30
C GLU A 73 -1.03 -5.00 -1.31
N THR A 74 -1.74 -3.89 -1.48
CA THR A 74 -1.50 -2.66 -0.70
C THR A 74 -1.61 -2.89 0.80
N LEU A 75 -2.68 -3.53 1.26
CA LEU A 75 -2.86 -3.84 2.68
C LEU A 75 -1.91 -4.94 3.18
N LYS A 76 -1.60 -5.93 2.36
CA LYS A 76 -0.66 -7.02 2.71
C LYS A 76 0.75 -6.48 2.90
N TYR A 77 1.25 -5.67 1.96
CA TYR A 77 2.57 -5.06 2.07
C TYR A 77 2.66 -4.06 3.22
N LEU A 78 1.61 -3.28 3.48
CA LEU A 78 1.53 -2.45 4.69
C LEU A 78 1.65 -3.31 5.95
N TYR A 79 0.90 -4.41 6.05
CA TYR A 79 0.98 -5.32 7.19
C TYR A 79 2.39 -5.91 7.34
N LEU A 80 2.96 -6.44 6.25
CA LEU A 80 4.28 -7.09 6.25
C LEU A 80 5.43 -6.11 6.54
N LEU A 81 5.29 -4.85 6.14
CA LEU A 81 6.25 -3.78 6.45
C LEU A 81 6.38 -3.55 7.97
N PHE A 82 5.28 -3.68 8.72
CA PHE A 82 5.27 -3.52 10.18
C PHE A 82 5.41 -4.83 10.97
N SER A 83 5.31 -5.98 10.31
CA SER A 83 5.64 -7.28 10.90
C SER A 83 7.15 -7.47 11.10
N ASP A 84 7.52 -8.48 11.90
CA ASP A 84 8.91 -8.87 12.11
C ASP A 84 9.57 -9.38 10.80
N ARG A 85 10.89 -9.22 10.69
CA ARG A 85 11.65 -9.54 9.45
C ARG A 85 11.71 -11.03 9.15
N ASP A 86 11.52 -11.88 10.14
CA ASP A 86 11.46 -13.34 10.03
C ASP A 86 10.03 -13.86 9.79
N TYR A 87 9.02 -13.00 9.79
CA TYR A 87 7.66 -13.35 9.39
C TYR A 87 7.54 -13.31 7.86
N TYR A 88 7.50 -14.48 7.21
CA TYR A 88 7.63 -14.65 5.74
C TYR A 88 8.93 -14.03 5.20
N PRO A 89 10.10 -14.62 5.51
CA PRO A 89 11.39 -14.12 5.04
C PRO A 89 11.52 -14.25 3.51
N LEU A 90 12.23 -13.31 2.88
CA LEU A 90 12.37 -13.25 1.41
C LEU A 90 13.26 -14.38 0.85
N GLU A 91 14.01 -15.05 1.72
CA GLU A 91 14.84 -16.21 1.40
C GLU A 91 14.02 -17.49 1.21
N ASP A 92 12.85 -17.58 1.86
CA ASP A 92 12.00 -18.78 1.86
C ASP A 92 10.76 -18.63 0.99
N TRP A 93 10.33 -17.39 0.68
CA TRP A 93 9.08 -17.10 -0.02
C TRP A 93 9.30 -16.16 -1.19
N VAL A 94 8.63 -16.45 -2.31
CA VAL A 94 8.56 -15.54 -3.46
C VAL A 94 7.18 -14.89 -3.49
N PHE A 95 7.14 -13.58 -3.69
CA PHE A 95 5.91 -12.84 -3.94
C PHE A 95 5.72 -12.70 -5.45
N THR A 96 4.58 -13.12 -5.95
CA THR A 96 4.19 -12.83 -7.33
C THR A 96 3.93 -11.34 -7.52
N THR A 97 3.76 -10.90 -8.77
CA THR A 97 3.41 -9.50 -9.08
C THR A 97 2.07 -9.04 -8.51
N GLU A 98 1.22 -9.95 -7.99
CA GLU A 98 -0.04 -9.64 -7.28
C GLU A 98 0.07 -9.99 -5.78
N ALA A 99 1.29 -9.98 -5.23
CA ALA A 99 1.63 -10.25 -3.83
C ALA A 99 1.20 -11.62 -3.28
N HIS A 100 0.86 -12.59 -4.13
CA HIS A 100 0.60 -13.95 -3.67
C HIS A 100 1.92 -14.65 -3.33
N LEU A 101 1.99 -15.24 -2.13
CA LEU A 101 3.15 -16.00 -1.66
C LEU A 101 3.15 -17.37 -2.33
N ILE A 102 4.30 -17.76 -2.87
CA ILE A 102 4.58 -19.07 -3.47
C ILE A 102 5.88 -19.65 -2.95
#